data_AF-A0A351HAC2-F1
#
_entry.id   AF-A0A351HAC2-F1
#
_cell.length_a   1.000
_cell.length_b   1.000
_cell.length_c   1.000
_cell.angle_alpha   90.00
_cell.angle_beta   90.00
_cell.angle_gamma   90.00
#
_symmetry.space_group_name_H-M   'P 1'
#
loop_
_entity.id
_entity.type
_entity.pdbx_description
1 polymer ?
#
loop_
_entity_poly.entity_id
_entity_poly.type
_entity_poly.pdbx_seq_one_letter_code
_entity_poly.pdbx_strand_id
1 'polypeptide(L)'
;MSMSRVRERNLAVMPMPDFRTHVYWGIATYPVFIFLSLTTIELLHVSPLQDSRLIGYGYLLFLLGSDVPDIDSKSALIKRIFEVLIAGLFACVFYSSVISPEIQPIVLSWLNSMSLAVAISFSLAIALGVIVSKAINLLSHRGFFHSLWGGFLYGLIIVTTVLLRSELLGGEMNYTEVLFLGVAGSVGYYLHLVLDRVHGFARGRRVPAAQNEKDSI
;
A
#
# COMPACT_ATOMS: atom_id res chain seq x y z
N MET A 1 -17.67 -46.55 24.29
CA MET A 1 -17.42 -45.50 25.29
C MET A 1 -15.95 -45.10 25.19
N SER A 2 -15.67 -43.79 25.16
CA SER A 2 -14.35 -43.14 25.14
C SER A 2 -13.69 -42.82 23.78
N MET A 3 -14.07 -41.65 23.27
CA MET A 3 -13.23 -40.54 22.81
C MET A 3 -12.05 -40.81 21.87
N SER A 4 -12.34 -40.79 20.56
CA SER A 4 -11.39 -40.29 19.57
C SER A 4 -11.23 -38.77 19.75
N ARG A 5 -10.20 -38.34 20.48
CA ARG A 5 -9.77 -36.94 20.46
C ARG A 5 -9.20 -36.66 19.08
N VAL A 6 -10.05 -36.15 18.19
CA VAL A 6 -9.64 -35.46 16.97
C VAL A 6 -8.81 -34.26 17.41
N ARG A 7 -7.50 -34.44 17.40
CA ARG A 7 -6.51 -33.40 17.63
C ARG A 7 -6.60 -32.46 16.44
N GLU A 8 -7.42 -31.43 16.57
CA GLU A 8 -7.40 -30.27 15.68
C GLU A 8 -5.94 -29.79 15.62
N ARG A 9 -5.30 -30.04 14.48
CA ARG A 9 -4.07 -29.37 14.10
C ARG A 9 -4.46 -27.91 13.93
N ASN A 10 -4.34 -27.15 15.02
CA ASN A 10 -4.18 -25.71 14.97
C ASN A 10 -2.99 -25.46 14.02
N LEU A 11 -3.29 -25.22 12.74
CA LEU A 11 -2.38 -24.59 11.81
C LEU A 11 -2.10 -23.23 12.43
N ALA A 12 -1.02 -23.16 13.21
CA ALA A 12 -0.54 -21.93 13.78
C ALA A 12 -0.38 -20.95 12.61
N VAL A 13 -1.28 -19.98 12.53
CA VAL A 13 -1.18 -18.88 11.59
C VAL A 13 0.16 -18.23 11.87
N MET A 14 1.11 -18.41 10.95
CA MET A 14 2.48 -17.96 11.12
C MET A 14 2.48 -16.45 11.38
N PRO A 15 3.13 -15.95 12.44
CA PRO A 15 3.22 -14.51 12.66
C PRO A 15 4.08 -13.91 11.56
N MET A 16 3.49 -13.08 10.72
CA MET A 16 4.19 -12.22 9.75
C MET A 16 5.13 -11.28 10.54
N PRO A 17 6.24 -10.80 9.93
CA PRO A 17 7.06 -9.78 10.58
C PRO A 17 6.17 -8.63 11.04
N ASP A 18 6.38 -8.17 12.27
CA ASP A 18 5.60 -7.05 12.80
C ASP A 18 5.94 -5.78 12.01
N PHE A 19 4.98 -4.87 11.87
CA PHE A 19 5.10 -3.57 11.16
C PHE A 19 6.42 -2.83 11.48
N ARG A 20 6.86 -2.91 12.74
CA ARG A 20 8.14 -2.34 13.21
C ARG A 20 9.36 -2.87 12.46
N THR A 21 9.33 -4.13 12.06
CA THR A 21 10.41 -4.81 11.34
C THR A 21 10.55 -4.24 9.94
N HIS A 22 9.45 -4.13 9.19
CA HIS A 22 9.47 -3.58 7.83
C HIS A 22 9.91 -2.12 7.83
N VAL A 23 9.37 -1.31 8.75
CA VAL A 23 9.79 0.09 8.91
C VAL A 23 11.27 0.19 9.27
N TYR A 24 11.76 -0.58 10.24
CA TYR A 24 13.16 -0.54 10.65
C TYR A 24 14.10 -0.90 9.50
N TRP A 25 13.81 -1.98 8.78
CA TRP A 25 14.60 -2.39 7.62
C TRP A 25 14.47 -1.40 6.47
N GLY A 26 13.30 -0.78 6.27
CA GLY A 26 13.09 0.30 5.33
C GLY A 26 14.02 1.49 5.60
N ILE A 27 14.08 1.94 6.85
CA ILE A 27 14.97 3.02 7.29
C ILE A 27 16.44 2.61 7.11
N ALA A 28 16.81 1.40 7.53
CA ALA A 28 18.20 0.95 7.54
C ALA A 28 18.77 0.70 6.13
N THR A 29 17.93 0.29 5.17
CA THR A 29 18.39 -0.12 3.82
C THR A 29 18.31 0.98 2.78
N TYR A 30 17.59 2.07 3.06
CA TYR A 30 17.51 3.19 2.12
C TYR A 30 18.87 3.79 1.74
N PRO A 31 19.85 3.98 2.65
CA PRO A 31 21.19 4.46 2.28
C PRO A 31 21.91 3.55 1.27
N VAL A 32 21.67 2.24 1.32
CA VAL A 32 22.22 1.29 0.34
C VAL A 32 21.52 1.46 -1.00
N PHE A 33 20.18 1.56 -0.99
CA PHE A 33 19.40 1.80 -2.19
C PHE A 33 19.81 3.08 -2.92
N ILE A 34 19.97 4.20 -2.21
CA ILE A 34 20.34 5.47 -2.84
C ILE A 34 21.74 5.41 -3.44
N PHE A 35 22.70 4.80 -2.74
CA PHE A 35 24.06 4.61 -3.25
C PHE A 35 24.04 3.80 -4.56
N LEU A 36 23.33 2.68 -4.59
CA LEU A 36 23.20 1.85 -5.79
C LEU A 36 22.50 2.60 -6.94
N SER A 37 21.48 3.38 -6.62
CA SER A 37 20.72 4.15 -7.63
C SER A 37 21.58 5.23 -8.27
N LEU A 38 22.30 6.02 -7.46
CA LEU A 38 23.20 7.06 -7.96
C LEU A 38 24.36 6.46 -8.77
N THR A 39 24.97 5.37 -8.27
CA THR A 39 26.00 4.63 -9.01
C THR A 39 25.47 4.12 -10.36
N THR A 40 24.23 3.65 -10.40
CA THR A 40 23.59 3.17 -11.64
C THR A 40 23.36 4.32 -12.62
N ILE A 41 22.88 5.47 -12.14
CA ILE A 41 22.70 6.68 -12.96
C ILE A 41 24.03 7.13 -13.58
N GLU A 42 25.10 7.16 -12.77
CA GLU A 42 26.46 7.47 -13.23
C GLU A 42 26.97 6.47 -14.27
N LEU A 43 26.82 5.17 -14.01
CA LEU A 43 27.30 4.11 -14.90
C LEU A 43 26.57 4.09 -16.25
N LEU A 44 25.27 4.37 -16.24
CA LEU A 44 24.44 4.41 -17.45
C LEU A 44 24.56 5.73 -18.22
N HIS A 45 25.29 6.72 -17.68
CA HIS A 45 25.44 8.06 -18.28
C HIS A 45 24.10 8.73 -18.62
N VAL A 46 23.06 8.48 -17.81
CA VAL A 46 21.74 9.12 -17.95
C VAL A 46 21.70 10.43 -17.18
N SER A 47 20.70 11.26 -17.46
CA SER A 47 20.54 12.56 -16.79
C SER A 47 20.54 12.41 -15.27
N PRO A 48 21.38 13.15 -14.54
CA PRO A 48 21.42 13.08 -13.08
C PRO A 48 20.14 13.64 -12.45
N LEU A 49 19.93 13.32 -11.17
CA LEU A 49 18.88 13.96 -10.37
C LEU A 49 19.24 15.43 -10.18
N GLN A 50 18.40 16.35 -10.65
CA GLN A 50 18.69 17.79 -10.60
C GLN A 50 18.24 18.40 -9.27
N ASP A 51 17.19 17.84 -8.66
CA ASP A 51 16.66 18.30 -7.39
C ASP A 51 16.96 17.31 -6.25
N SER A 52 17.75 17.74 -5.27
CA SER A 52 18.10 16.92 -4.10
C SER A 52 16.88 16.52 -3.26
N ARG A 53 15.76 17.26 -3.34
CA ARG A 53 14.50 16.91 -2.67
C ARG A 53 13.94 15.58 -3.15
N LEU A 54 14.28 15.15 -4.37
CA LEU A 54 13.88 13.85 -4.90
C LEU A 54 14.42 12.70 -4.07
N ILE A 55 15.60 12.84 -3.46
CA ILE A 55 16.13 11.84 -2.52
C ILE A 55 15.21 11.72 -1.29
N GLY A 56 14.65 12.83 -0.81
CA GLY A 56 13.68 12.82 0.28
C GLY A 56 12.35 12.18 -0.13
N TYR A 57 11.84 12.50 -1.32
CA TYR A 57 10.61 11.90 -1.83
C TYR A 57 10.77 10.41 -2.12
N GLY A 58 11.91 10.00 -2.69
CA GLY A 58 12.28 8.61 -2.88
C GLY A 58 12.33 7.85 -1.56
N TYR A 59 12.84 8.46 -0.49
CA TYR A 59 12.87 7.87 0.84
C TYR A 59 11.45 7.60 1.38
N LEU A 60 10.56 8.58 1.27
CA LEU A 60 9.18 8.44 1.69
C LEU A 60 8.47 7.33 0.89
N LEU A 61 8.64 7.30 -0.43
CA LEU A 61 8.04 6.29 -1.28
C LEU A 61 8.60 4.89 -1.02
N PHE A 62 9.90 4.77 -0.75
CA PHE A 62 10.55 3.53 -0.37
C PHE A 62 9.99 2.98 0.95
N LEU A 63 9.88 3.85 1.98
CA LEU A 63 9.30 3.47 3.26
C LEU A 63 7.84 3.06 3.13
N LEU A 64 7.03 3.86 2.42
CA LEU A 64 5.63 3.53 2.16
C LEU A 64 5.53 2.20 1.42
N GLY A 65 6.30 2.01 0.36
CA GLY A 65 6.38 0.77 -0.40
C GLY A 65 6.68 -0.45 0.47
N SER A 66 7.57 -0.31 1.45
CA SER A 66 7.92 -1.39 2.40
C SER A 66 6.79 -1.82 3.32
N ASP A 67 5.70 -1.05 3.39
CA ASP A 67 4.54 -1.31 4.23
C ASP A 67 3.22 -1.47 3.44
N VAL A 68 3.19 -1.09 2.15
CA VAL A 68 2.02 -1.26 1.28
C VAL A 68 1.51 -2.70 1.22
N PRO A 69 2.34 -3.75 1.13
CA PRO A 69 1.83 -5.13 1.10
C PRO A 69 0.95 -5.51 2.30
N ASP A 70 1.21 -4.93 3.47
CA ASP A 70 0.46 -5.19 4.72
C ASP A 70 -0.97 -4.63 4.72
N ILE A 71 -1.37 -3.90 3.67
CA ILE A 71 -2.75 -3.44 3.47
C ILE A 71 -3.77 -4.58 3.44
N ASP A 72 -3.34 -5.81 3.11
CA ASP A 72 -4.21 -6.98 3.10
C ASP A 72 -4.42 -7.58 4.52
N SER A 73 -3.68 -7.11 5.52
CA SER A 73 -3.87 -7.56 6.89
C SER A 73 -5.11 -6.90 7.51
N LYS A 74 -5.94 -7.69 8.20
CA LYS A 74 -7.23 -7.23 8.75
C LYS A 74 -7.09 -6.14 9.83
N SER A 75 -5.90 -6.03 10.43
CA SER A 75 -5.60 -5.10 11.54
C SER A 75 -4.57 -4.04 11.19
N ALA A 76 -4.11 -3.95 9.94
CA ALA A 76 -3.15 -2.95 9.52
C ALA A 76 -3.69 -1.53 9.73
N LEU A 77 -2.86 -0.67 10.32
CA LEU A 77 -3.10 0.76 10.36
C LEU A 77 -3.10 1.34 8.94
N ILE A 78 -2.21 0.86 8.07
CA ILE A 78 -2.12 1.30 6.66
C ILE A 78 -3.44 1.05 5.92
N LYS A 79 -4.06 -0.11 6.12
CA LYS A 79 -5.39 -0.43 5.55
C LYS A 79 -6.45 0.59 5.96
N ARG A 80 -6.51 0.94 7.25
CA ARG A 80 -7.49 1.92 7.75
C ARG A 80 -7.26 3.30 7.15
N ILE A 81 -6.00 3.70 6.99
CA ILE A 81 -5.66 4.96 6.31
C ILE A 81 -6.16 4.91 4.86
N PHE A 82 -5.86 3.85 4.11
CA PHE A 82 -6.32 3.71 2.73
C PHE A 82 -7.84 3.66 2.59
N GLU A 83 -8.55 2.97 3.50
CA GLU A 83 -10.02 2.97 3.53
C GLU A 83 -10.57 4.39 3.70
N VAL A 84 -10.02 5.18 4.62
CA VAL A 84 -10.42 6.59 4.83
C VAL A 84 -10.10 7.45 3.61
N LEU A 85 -8.91 7.32 3.04
CA LEU A 85 -8.49 8.09 1.87
C LEU A 85 -9.37 7.79 0.64
N ILE A 86 -9.65 6.51 0.37
CA ILE A 86 -10.49 6.08 -0.74
C ILE A 86 -11.94 6.53 -0.51
N ALA A 87 -12.47 6.40 0.71
CA ALA A 87 -13.80 6.90 1.03
C ALA A 87 -13.93 8.40 0.79
N GLY A 88 -12.96 9.19 1.28
CA GLY A 88 -12.94 10.64 1.14
C GLY A 88 -12.78 11.09 -0.32
N LEU A 89 -11.83 10.50 -1.05
CA LEU A 89 -11.58 10.83 -2.46
C LEU A 89 -12.79 10.49 -3.31
N PHE A 90 -13.36 9.29 -3.15
CA PHE A 90 -14.56 8.88 -3.86
C PHE A 90 -15.73 9.81 -3.55
N ALA A 91 -15.98 10.10 -2.27
CA ALA A 91 -17.06 11.00 -1.88
C ALA A 91 -16.90 12.39 -2.52
N CYS A 92 -15.68 12.95 -2.55
CA CYS A 92 -15.41 14.24 -3.16
C CYS A 92 -15.64 14.24 -4.68
N VAL A 93 -15.07 13.28 -5.40
CA VAL A 93 -15.18 13.18 -6.86
C VAL A 93 -16.62 12.87 -7.27
N PHE A 94 -17.27 11.92 -6.61
CA PHE A 94 -18.63 11.52 -6.93
C PHE A 94 -19.66 12.59 -6.54
N TYR A 95 -19.42 13.32 -5.45
CA TYR A 95 -20.25 14.48 -5.11
C TYR A 95 -20.16 15.55 -6.19
N SER A 96 -18.95 16.00 -6.54
CA SER A 96 -18.75 17.08 -7.50
C SER A 96 -19.19 16.72 -8.92
N SER A 97 -18.97 15.47 -9.34
CA SER A 97 -19.18 15.04 -10.73
C SER A 97 -20.58 14.47 -11.00
N VAL A 98 -21.29 13.97 -9.98
CA VAL A 98 -22.56 13.26 -10.16
C VAL A 98 -23.65 13.77 -9.22
N ILE A 99 -23.43 13.72 -7.90
CA ILE A 99 -24.51 14.01 -6.95
C ILE A 99 -24.90 15.49 -7.00
N SER A 100 -23.93 16.40 -7.01
CA SER A 100 -24.17 17.84 -7.06
C SER A 100 -24.92 18.28 -8.33
N PRO A 101 -24.54 17.86 -9.55
CA PRO A 101 -25.27 18.24 -10.77
C PRO A 101 -26.62 17.53 -10.93
N GLU A 102 -26.74 16.24 -10.58
CA GLU A 102 -27.92 15.44 -10.96
C GLU A 102 -28.91 15.23 -9.82
N ILE A 103 -28.42 15.00 -8.59
CA ILE A 103 -29.27 14.59 -7.45
C ILE A 103 -29.65 15.79 -6.58
N GLN A 104 -28.71 16.69 -6.32
CA GLN A 104 -28.93 17.84 -5.44
C GLN A 104 -30.09 18.75 -5.91
N PRO A 105 -30.31 19.02 -7.22
CA PRO A 105 -31.45 19.81 -7.67
C PRO A 105 -32.80 19.15 -7.35
N ILE A 106 -32.87 17.82 -7.42
CA ILE A 106 -34.08 17.05 -7.07
C ILE A 106 -34.35 17.18 -5.58
N VAL A 107 -33.33 16.99 -4.74
CA VAL A 107 -33.46 17.15 -3.28
C VAL A 107 -33.86 18.58 -2.92
N LEU A 108 -33.28 19.58 -3.59
CA LEU A 108 -33.61 20.99 -3.40
C LEU A 108 -35.07 21.27 -3.74
N SER A 109 -35.61 20.66 -4.80
CA SER A 109 -37.02 20.81 -5.19
C SER A 109 -38.00 20.29 -4.15
N TRP A 110 -37.61 19.30 -3.34
CA TRP A 110 -38.46 18.72 -2.29
C TRP A 110 -38.36 19.47 -0.97
N LEU A 111 -37.16 19.96 -0.61
CA LEU A 111 -36.90 20.53 0.70
C LEU A 111 -36.93 22.07 0.74
N ASN A 112 -36.85 22.73 -0.42
CA ASN A 112 -36.78 24.19 -0.55
C ASN A 112 -35.71 24.85 0.35
N SER A 113 -34.63 24.13 0.67
CA SER A 113 -33.53 24.63 1.48
C SER A 113 -32.20 24.10 0.94
N MET A 114 -31.34 25.03 0.52
CA MET A 114 -30.04 24.73 -0.07
C MET A 114 -29.10 24.03 0.93
N SER A 115 -29.09 24.47 2.19
CA SER A 115 -28.23 23.88 3.22
C SER A 115 -28.59 22.43 3.51
N LEU A 116 -29.90 22.13 3.62
CA LEU A 116 -30.41 20.77 3.78
C LEU A 116 -30.12 19.91 2.54
N ALA A 117 -30.32 20.46 1.33
CA ALA A 117 -30.05 19.74 0.09
C ALA A 117 -28.56 19.36 -0.04
N VAL A 118 -27.65 20.29 0.26
CA VAL A 118 -26.20 20.03 0.26
C VAL A 118 -25.84 19.01 1.34
N ALA A 119 -26.32 19.17 2.57
CA ALA A 119 -26.00 18.24 3.66
C ALA A 119 -26.44 16.81 3.35
N ILE A 120 -27.65 16.61 2.83
CA ILE A 120 -28.16 15.28 2.46
C ILE A 120 -27.38 14.70 1.28
N SER A 121 -27.14 15.51 0.24
CA SER A 121 -26.40 15.09 -0.95
C SER A 121 -24.96 14.69 -0.62
N PHE A 122 -24.28 15.49 0.19
CA PHE A 122 -22.92 15.17 0.61
C PHE A 122 -22.87 13.98 1.58
N SER A 123 -23.86 13.82 2.45
CA SER A 123 -23.99 12.62 3.31
C SER A 123 -24.17 11.35 2.49
N LEU A 124 -24.94 11.40 1.39
CA LEU A 124 -25.06 10.30 0.44
C LEU A 124 -23.69 9.98 -0.21
N ALA A 125 -22.93 11.01 -0.61
CA ALA A 125 -21.59 10.84 -1.15
C ALA A 125 -20.64 10.14 -0.16
N ILE A 126 -20.67 10.56 1.11
CA ILE A 126 -19.89 9.94 2.19
C ILE A 126 -20.30 8.49 2.38
N ALA A 127 -21.60 8.19 2.45
CA ALA A 127 -22.11 6.83 2.63
C ALA A 127 -21.64 5.90 1.50
N LEU A 128 -21.73 6.36 0.24
CA LEU A 128 -21.23 5.63 -0.92
C LEU A 128 -19.71 5.46 -0.89
N GLY A 129 -18.96 6.51 -0.51
CA GLY A 129 -17.51 6.44 -0.33
C GLY A 129 -17.10 5.38 0.69
N VAL A 130 -17.80 5.30 1.83
CA VAL A 130 -17.58 4.25 2.84
C VAL A 130 -17.87 2.86 2.26
N ILE A 131 -18.95 2.69 1.49
CA ILE A 131 -19.27 1.41 0.84
C ILE A 131 -18.15 1.00 -0.13
N VAL A 132 -17.69 1.91 -0.99
CA VAL A 132 -16.62 1.66 -1.95
C VAL A 132 -15.30 1.35 -1.27
N SER A 133 -14.96 2.05 -0.17
CA SER A 133 -13.73 1.75 0.59
C SER A 133 -13.69 0.31 1.10
N LYS A 134 -14.85 -0.26 1.45
CA LYS A 134 -14.94 -1.65 1.88
C LYS A 134 -14.68 -2.64 0.75
N ALA A 135 -14.79 -2.24 -0.52
CA ALA A 135 -14.43 -3.09 -1.66
C ALA A 135 -12.93 -3.44 -1.69
N ILE A 136 -12.07 -2.67 -1.01
CA ILE A 136 -10.65 -3.03 -0.79
C ILE A 136 -10.54 -4.40 -0.11
N ASN A 137 -11.51 -4.76 0.75
CA ASN A 137 -11.53 -6.09 1.38
C ASN A 137 -11.69 -7.23 0.36
N LEU A 138 -12.27 -6.98 -0.82
CA LEU A 138 -12.36 -7.96 -1.90
C LEU A 138 -11.01 -8.15 -2.60
N LEU A 139 -10.19 -7.10 -2.64
CA LEU A 139 -8.82 -7.15 -3.19
C LEU A 139 -7.81 -7.76 -2.20
N SER A 140 -8.19 -7.88 -0.93
CA SER A 140 -7.40 -8.44 0.17
C SER A 140 -7.19 -9.96 0.11
N HIS A 141 -7.55 -10.63 -1.00
CA HIS A 141 -7.15 -12.02 -1.23
C HIS A 141 -5.61 -12.08 -1.31
N ARG A 142 -5.00 -12.66 -0.26
CA ARG A 142 -3.56 -12.81 0.11
C ARG A 142 -2.49 -12.99 -1.00
N GLY A 143 -2.86 -13.09 -2.27
CA GLY A 143 -1.93 -13.31 -3.38
C GLY A 143 -1.46 -12.04 -4.08
N PHE A 144 -2.31 -11.02 -4.24
CA PHE A 144 -1.96 -9.88 -5.12
C PHE A 144 -0.90 -8.97 -4.48
N PHE A 145 -1.14 -8.54 -3.23
CA PHE A 145 -0.23 -7.67 -2.49
C PHE A 145 1.09 -8.34 -2.05
N HIS A 146 1.17 -9.67 -2.18
CA HIS A 146 2.38 -10.44 -1.89
C HIS A 146 3.02 -10.99 -3.18
N SER A 147 2.83 -10.29 -4.31
CA SER A 147 3.37 -10.67 -5.61
C SER A 147 4.38 -9.65 -6.14
N LEU A 148 5.31 -10.12 -6.99
CA LEU A 148 6.24 -9.24 -7.70
C LEU A 148 5.51 -8.23 -8.61
N TRP A 149 4.36 -8.64 -9.15
CA TRP A 149 3.49 -7.79 -9.97
C TRP A 149 2.88 -6.65 -9.17
N GLY A 150 2.55 -6.87 -7.89
CA GLY A 150 2.06 -5.82 -7.00
C GLY A 150 3.10 -4.70 -6.81
N GLY A 151 4.36 -5.05 -6.60
CA GLY A 151 5.45 -4.07 -6.48
C GLY A 151 5.75 -3.34 -7.79
N PHE A 152 5.62 -4.02 -8.94
CA PHE A 152 5.75 -3.38 -10.25
C PHE A 152 4.60 -2.40 -10.51
N LEU A 153 3.36 -2.81 -10.25
CA LEU A 153 2.18 -1.95 -10.41
C LEU A 153 2.25 -0.74 -9.47
N TYR A 154 2.74 -0.92 -8.24
CA TYR A 154 2.93 0.18 -7.30
C TYR A 154 3.89 1.25 -7.85
N GLY A 155 5.05 0.84 -8.35
CA GLY A 155 6.01 1.75 -8.99
C GLY A 155 5.43 2.40 -10.25
N LEU A 156 4.70 1.63 -11.07
CA LEU A 156 4.04 2.15 -12.26
C LEU A 156 3.02 3.25 -11.91
N ILE A 157 2.20 3.04 -10.88
CA ILE A 157 1.24 4.04 -10.39
C ILE A 157 1.96 5.32 -9.97
N ILE A 158 3.09 5.21 -9.27
CA ILE A 158 3.91 6.37 -8.89
C ILE A 158 4.38 7.12 -10.15
N VAL A 159 4.99 6.41 -11.11
CA VAL A 159 5.48 7.00 -12.37
C VAL A 159 4.37 7.71 -13.10
N THR A 160 3.22 7.05 -13.32
CA THR A 160 2.10 7.64 -14.07
C THR A 160 1.51 8.84 -13.34
N THR A 161 1.43 8.79 -12.00
CA THR A 161 0.90 9.90 -11.20
C THR A 161 1.82 11.12 -11.26
N VAL A 162 3.14 10.89 -11.17
CA VAL A 162 4.14 11.97 -11.26
C VAL A 162 4.17 12.57 -12.65
N LEU A 163 4.12 11.76 -13.72
CA LEU A 163 4.05 12.24 -15.10
C LEU A 163 2.80 13.10 -15.32
N LEU A 164 1.63 12.59 -14.94
CA LEU A 164 0.36 13.30 -15.09
C LEU A 164 0.39 14.63 -14.33
N ARG A 165 0.96 14.64 -13.11
CA ARG A 165 1.15 15.87 -12.32
C ARG A 165 2.08 16.86 -13.03
N SER A 166 3.20 16.38 -13.56
CA SER A 166 4.18 17.19 -14.29
C SER A 166 3.52 17.92 -15.46
N GLU A 167 2.73 17.19 -16.24
CA GLU A 167 2.01 17.70 -17.41
C GLU A 167 0.87 18.67 -17.05
N LEU A 168 0.10 18.37 -15.99
CA LEU A 168 -1.05 19.19 -15.57
C LEU A 168 -0.68 20.44 -14.77
N LEU A 169 0.37 20.38 -13.96
CA LEU A 169 0.73 21.43 -12.99
C LEU A 169 2.06 22.14 -13.33
N GLY A 170 2.63 21.90 -14.51
CA GLY A 170 3.79 22.63 -15.02
C GLY A 170 5.10 22.31 -14.31
N GLY A 171 5.28 21.07 -13.86
CA GLY A 171 6.57 20.61 -13.33
C GLY A 171 7.49 20.14 -14.45
N GLU A 172 8.74 20.57 -14.47
CA GLU A 172 9.77 19.96 -15.33
C GLU A 172 10.56 18.95 -14.51
N MET A 173 10.10 17.69 -14.51
CA MET A 173 10.90 16.55 -14.04
C MET A 173 11.41 15.77 -15.24
N ASN A 174 12.68 15.39 -15.23
CA ASN A 174 13.23 14.56 -16.28
C ASN A 174 12.81 13.08 -16.10
N TYR A 175 12.91 12.28 -17.16
CA TYR A 175 12.53 10.87 -17.10
C TYR A 175 13.31 10.06 -16.05
N THR A 176 14.59 10.37 -15.83
CA THR A 176 15.40 9.71 -14.78
C THR A 176 14.80 9.95 -13.40
N GLU A 177 14.38 11.17 -13.10
CA GLU A 177 13.81 11.57 -11.81
C GLU A 177 12.46 10.90 -11.55
N VAL A 178 11.61 10.85 -12.57
CA VAL A 178 10.32 10.15 -12.49
C VAL A 178 10.52 8.66 -12.26
N LEU A 179 11.42 8.04 -13.03
CA LEU A 179 11.73 6.61 -12.89
C LEU A 179 12.38 6.31 -11.54
N PHE A 180 13.26 7.19 -11.05
CA PHE A 180 13.88 7.06 -9.73
C PHE A 180 12.82 6.94 -8.62
N LEU A 181 11.79 7.80 -8.64
CA LEU A 181 10.71 7.74 -7.65
C LEU A 181 9.89 6.44 -7.74
N GLY A 182 9.57 6.01 -8.95
CA GLY A 182 8.87 4.73 -9.17
C GLY A 182 9.66 3.53 -8.68
N VAL A 183 10.95 3.48 -9.04
CA VAL A 183 11.88 2.42 -8.62
C VAL A 183 12.06 2.43 -7.11
N ALA A 184 12.17 3.60 -6.47
CA ALA A 184 12.26 3.69 -5.00
C ALA A 184 11.05 3.03 -4.32
N GLY A 185 9.84 3.33 -4.80
CA GLY A 185 8.62 2.69 -4.31
C GLY A 185 8.60 1.17 -4.53
N SER A 186 8.94 0.71 -5.74
CA SER A 186 9.00 -0.72 -6.05
C SER A 186 10.05 -1.48 -5.25
N VAL A 187 11.25 -0.93 -5.06
CA VAL A 187 12.31 -1.60 -4.27
C VAL A 187 11.92 -1.67 -2.80
N GLY A 188 11.31 -0.61 -2.26
CA GLY A 188 10.72 -0.66 -0.92
C GLY A 188 9.70 -1.79 -0.78
N TYR A 189 8.81 -1.95 -1.77
CA TYR A 189 7.86 -3.06 -1.82
C TYR A 189 8.54 -4.42 -1.89
N TYR A 190 9.59 -4.56 -2.70
CA TYR A 190 10.32 -5.83 -2.80
C TYR A 190 11.11 -6.15 -1.53
N LEU A 191 11.61 -5.14 -0.80
CA LEU A 191 12.20 -5.33 0.51
C LEU A 191 11.21 -6.02 1.45
N HIS A 192 9.94 -5.59 1.46
CA HIS A 192 8.88 -6.25 2.23
C HIS A 192 8.78 -7.75 1.89
N LEU A 193 8.63 -8.09 0.60
CA LEU A 193 8.51 -9.48 0.15
C LEU A 193 9.74 -10.33 0.52
N VAL A 194 10.93 -9.74 0.47
CA VAL A 194 12.17 -10.40 0.87
C VAL A 194 12.17 -10.66 2.37
N LEU A 195 11.82 -9.67 3.20
CA LEU A 195 11.78 -9.81 4.65
C LEU A 195 10.79 -10.90 5.08
N ASP A 196 9.62 -10.94 4.47
CA ASP A 196 8.61 -11.96 4.71
C ASP A 196 9.11 -13.37 4.39
N ARG A 197 9.76 -13.53 3.23
CA ARG A 197 10.35 -14.81 2.83
C ARG A 197 11.50 -15.23 3.75
N VAL A 198 12.37 -14.30 4.14
CA VAL A 198 13.51 -14.56 5.03
C VAL A 198 13.05 -14.94 6.44
N HIS A 199 12.08 -14.23 7.00
CA HIS A 199 11.53 -14.55 8.33
C HIS A 199 10.78 -15.89 8.32
N GLY A 200 10.00 -16.18 7.27
CA GLY A 200 9.38 -17.48 7.07
C GLY A 200 10.41 -18.61 7.02
N PHE A 201 11.50 -18.43 6.28
CA PHE A 201 12.58 -19.43 6.16
C PHE A 201 13.40 -19.61 7.45
N ALA A 202 13.70 -18.51 8.16
CA ALA A 202 14.47 -18.55 9.41
C ALA A 202 13.72 -19.28 10.53
N ARG A 203 12.38 -19.19 10.59
CA ARG A 203 11.57 -19.95 11.56
C ARG A 203 11.30 -21.39 11.12
N GLY A 204 11.18 -21.66 9.82
CA GLY A 204 11.16 -23.03 9.30
C GLY A 204 12.40 -23.83 9.70
N ARG A 205 13.57 -23.17 9.80
CA ARG A 205 14.81 -23.78 10.33
C ARG A 205 14.89 -23.92 11.86
N ARG A 206 14.04 -23.23 12.63
CA ARG A 206 13.97 -23.40 14.10
C ARG A 206 13.01 -24.51 14.54
N VAL A 207 12.18 -25.03 13.64
CA VAL A 207 11.15 -26.05 13.93
C VAL A 207 11.54 -27.52 13.64
N PRO A 208 12.74 -27.91 13.15
CA PRO A 208 13.14 -29.32 13.13
C PRO A 208 14.30 -29.57 14.11
N ALA A 209 13.98 -29.77 15.40
CA ALA A 209 14.89 -30.43 16.36
C ALA A 209 14.18 -30.79 17.68
N ALA A 210 13.28 -29.94 18.18
CA ALA A 210 12.70 -30.11 19.51
C ALA A 210 11.56 -31.15 19.63
N GLN A 211 11.21 -31.84 18.54
CA GLN A 211 10.13 -32.84 18.52
C GLN A 211 10.61 -34.29 18.41
N ASN A 212 11.92 -34.55 18.26
CA ASN A 212 12.44 -35.93 18.13
C ASN A 212 13.02 -36.51 19.43
N GLU A 213 13.02 -35.78 20.55
CA GLU A 213 13.61 -36.25 21.81
C GLU A 213 12.57 -36.66 22.87
N LYS A 214 11.27 -36.59 22.55
CA LYS A 214 10.19 -36.98 23.48
C LYS A 214 9.45 -38.27 23.15
N ASP A 215 9.81 -38.94 22.06
CA ASP A 215 9.21 -40.22 21.65
C ASP A 215 10.14 -41.43 21.87
N SER A 216 11.23 -41.26 22.65
CA SER A 216 12.17 -42.31 22.98
C SER A 216 12.42 -42.45 24.49
N ILE A 217 11.36 -42.65 25.28
CA ILE A 217 11.41 -43.32 26.60
C ILE A 217 10.12 -44.12 26.77
#